data_AF-A0A9E4J285-F1
#
_entry.id   AF-A0A9E4J285-F1
#
_cell.length_a   1.000
_cell.length_b   1.000
_cell.length_c   1.000
_cell.angle_alpha   90.00
_cell.angle_beta   90.00
_cell.angle_gamma   90.00
#
_symmetry.space_group_name_H-M   'P 1'
#
loop_
_entity.id
_entity.type
_entity.pdbx_description
1 polymer ?
#
loop_
_entity_poly.entity_id
_entity_poly.type
_entity_poly.pdbx_seq_one_letter_code
_entity_poly.pdbx_strand_id
1 'polypeptide(L)' 'MLEARSTETMQITLASPEKIRDWSYGEVLKPETINYRTLKPEKDGLF' A
#
# COMPACT_ATOMS: atom_id res chain seq x y z
N MET A 1 -12.75 -18.16 14.02
CA MET A 1 -14.03 -18.11 13.28
C MET A 1 -14.01 -16.83 12.47
N LEU A 2 -13.73 -16.91 11.17
CA LEU A 2 -13.84 -15.75 10.27
C LEU A 2 -15.32 -15.62 9.91
N GLU A 3 -15.93 -14.49 10.24
CA GLU A 3 -17.31 -14.20 9.83
C GLU A 3 -17.36 -13.92 8.33
N ALA A 4 -18.16 -14.68 7.60
CA ALA A 4 -18.55 -14.32 6.25
C ALA A 4 -19.62 -13.21 6.33
N ARG A 5 -19.20 -11.96 6.17
CA ARG A 5 -20.13 -10.84 5.99
C ARG A 5 -20.50 -10.74 4.52
N SER A 6 -21.79 -10.90 4.24
CA SER A 6 -22.38 -10.65 2.92
C SER A 6 -22.40 -9.16 2.66
N THR A 7 -21.53 -8.67 1.78
CA THR A 7 -21.67 -7.32 1.22
C THR A 7 -22.80 -7.35 0.20
N GLU A 8 -23.93 -6.72 0.49
CA GLU A 8 -25.11 -6.73 -0.39
C GLU A 8 -24.83 -6.03 -1.74
N THR A 9 -23.94 -5.04 -1.74
CA THR A 9 -23.53 -4.31 -2.95
C THR A 9 -22.06 -3.88 -2.85
N MET A 10 -21.43 -3.65 -4.00
CA MET A 10 -20.08 -3.10 -4.12
C MET A 10 -20.14 -1.81 -4.95
N GLN A 11 -19.53 -0.75 -4.46
CA GLN A 11 -19.47 0.55 -5.14
C GLN A 11 -18.03 0.84 -5.60
N ILE A 12 -17.92 1.49 -6.76
CA ILE A 12 -16.66 1.95 -7.34
C ILE A 12 -16.82 3.45 -7.59
N THR A 13 -15.89 4.25 -7.07
CA THR A 13 -15.84 5.70 -7.22
C THR A 13 -14.41 6.16 -7.46
N LEU A 14 -14.24 7.34 -8.04
CA LEU A 14 -12.90 7.96 -8.14
C LEU A 14 -12.40 8.35 -6.75
N ALA A 15 -11.15 7.99 -6.44
CA ALA A 15 -10.48 8.39 -5.21
C ALA A 15 -9.91 9.81 -5.36
N SER A 16 -10.10 10.67 -4.36
CA SER A 16 -9.46 11.99 -4.32
C SER A 16 -7.98 11.86 -3.88
N PRO A 17 -7.15 12.88 -4.16
CA PRO A 17 -5.76 12.89 -3.69
C PRO A 17 -5.62 12.75 -2.17
N GLU A 18 -6.55 13.31 -1.40
CA GLU A 18 -6.59 13.18 0.06
C GLU A 18 -6.85 11.74 0.46
N LYS A 19 -7.83 11.10 -0.19
CA LYS A 19 -8.17 9.70 0.07
C LYS A 19 -7.02 8.75 -0.24
N ILE A 20 -6.25 9.01 -1.29
CA ILE A 20 -5.06 8.24 -1.65
C ILE A 20 -3.97 8.38 -0.57
N ARG A 21 -3.76 9.59 -0.05
CA ARG A 21 -2.80 9.84 1.04
C ARG A 21 -3.24 9.20 2.35
N ASP A 22 -4.52 9.20 2.66
CA ASP A 22 -5.06 8.53 3.85
C ASP A 22 -4.85 7.01 3.84
N TRP A 23 -4.82 6.40 2.65
CA TRP A 23 -4.48 4.98 2.48
C TRP A 23 -2.98 4.69 2.53
N SER A 24 -2.17 5.72 2.33
CA SER A 24 -0.73 5.59 2.26
C SER A 24 -0.10 5.46 3.64
N TYR A 25 0.88 4.57 3.77
CA TYR A 25 1.70 4.41 4.96
C TYR A 25 3.07 5.11 4.84
N GLY A 26 3.33 5.77 3.72
CA GLY A 26 4.59 6.42 3.43
C GLY A 26 4.75 6.69 1.93
N GLU A 27 5.70 7.56 1.58
CA GLU A 27 6.01 7.88 0.19
C GLU A 27 7.25 7.10 -0.27
N VAL A 28 7.16 6.45 -1.43
CA VAL A 28 8.30 5.79 -2.07
C VAL A 28 9.04 6.83 -2.90
N LEU A 29 10.23 7.20 -2.45
CA LEU A 29 11.03 8.26 -3.08
C LEU A 29 12.10 7.72 -4.02
N LYS A 30 12.49 6.45 -3.84
CA LYS A 30 13.60 5.84 -4.55
C LYS A 30 13.18 4.58 -5.31
N PRO A 31 13.81 4.29 -6.46
CA PRO A 31 13.51 3.10 -7.25
C PRO A 31 14.17 1.82 -6.70
N GLU A 32 15.05 1.94 -5.70
CA GLU A 32 15.71 0.78 -5.10
C GLU A 32 14.73 -0.11 -4.32
N THR A 33 15.08 -1.39 -4.22
CA THR A 33 14.23 -2.42 -3.62
C THR A 33 14.88 -3.01 -2.38
N ILE A 34 15.62 -4.10 -2.54
CA ILE A 34 16.28 -4.83 -1.47
C ILE A 34 17.77 -4.91 -1.78
N ASN A 35 18.59 -4.74 -0.75
CA ASN A 35 20.02 -4.90 -0.87
C ASN A 35 20.38 -6.36 -1.22
N TYR A 36 21.09 -6.59 -2.32
CA TYR A 36 21.43 -7.94 -2.77
C TYR A 36 22.32 -8.73 -1.80
N ARG A 37 23.09 -8.06 -0.93
CA ARG A 37 24.02 -8.72 0.02
C ARG A 37 23.35 -9.01 1.35
N THR A 38 22.66 -8.03 1.90
CA THR A 38 22.10 -8.10 3.26
C THR A 38 20.65 -8.56 3.29
N LEU A 39 19.98 -8.57 2.13
CA LEU A 39 18.55 -8.83 1.98
C LEU A 39 17.65 -7.88 2.80
N LYS A 40 18.20 -6.74 3.23
CA LYS A 40 17.47 -5.69 3.92
C LYS A 40 16.84 -4.73 2.90
N PRO A 41 15.62 -4.24 3.13
CA PRO A 41 15.03 -3.21 2.30
C PRO A 41 15.86 -1.93 2.31
N GLU A 42 15.91 -1.26 1.16
CA GLU A 42 16.56 0.03 1.04
C GLU A 42 15.63 1.14 1.55
N LYS A 43 16.20 2.09 2.31
CA LYS A 43 15.42 3.18 2.90
C LYS A 43 14.77 4.04 1.80
N ASP A 44 13.48 4.32 1.96
CA ASP A 44 12.65 5.09 1.01
C ASP A 44 12.39 4.36 -0.33
N GLY A 45 12.74 3.06 -0.41
CA GLY A 45 12.46 2.18 -1.53
C GLY A 45 11.06 1.56 -1.47
N LEU A 46 10.79 0.63 -2.38
CA LEU A 46 9.46 0.00 -2.49
C LEU A 46 9.11 -0.95 -1.31
N PHE A 47 10.11 -1.41 -0.57
CA PHE A 47 9.99 -2.45 0.46
C PHE A 47 10.36 -1.95 1.86
#